data_AF-A0A229UWN2-F1
#
_entry.id   AF-A0A229UWN2-F1
#
_cell.length_a   1.000
_cell.length_b   1.000
_cell.length_c   1.000
_cell.angle_alpha   90.00
_cell.angle_beta   90.00
_cell.angle_gamma   90.00
#
_symmetry.space_group_name_H-M   'P 1'
#
loop_
_entity.id
_entity.type
_entity.pdbx_description
1 polymer ?
#
loop_
_entity_poly.entity_id
_entity_poly.type
_entity_poly.pdbx_seq_one_letter_code
_entity_poly.pdbx_strand_id
1 'polypeptide(L)' 'MNSCYKVRACCSTAHCDYVHHSDVIQTINHESSFSFAMMMNEWNTAGVRMKCPQCGQPMFFYPVSYIADPVTFA' A
#
# COMPACT_ATOMS: atom_id res chain seq x y z
N MET A 1 -16.77 1.83 -10.11
CA MET A 1 -16.61 2.08 -8.67
C MET A 1 -15.12 2.09 -8.38
N ASN A 2 -14.51 3.26 -8.17
CA ASN A 2 -13.15 3.32 -7.65
C ASN A 2 -13.25 3.02 -6.15
N SER A 3 -12.69 1.90 -5.69
CA SER A 3 -12.70 1.64 -4.26
C SER A 3 -11.83 2.68 -3.55
N CYS A 4 -12.37 3.22 -2.46
CA CYS A 4 -11.69 4.23 -1.65
C CYS A 4 -10.53 3.61 -0.85
N TYR A 5 -10.56 2.31 -0.63
CA TYR A 5 -9.66 1.54 0.21
C TYR A 5 -8.57 0.89 -0.64
N LYS A 6 -7.32 1.15 -0.29
CA LYS A 6 -6.16 0.68 -1.02
C LYS A 6 -5.07 0.25 -0.05
N VAL A 7 -4.09 -0.50 -0.53
CA VAL A 7 -2.85 -0.78 0.18
C VAL A 7 -1.71 -0.23 -0.66
N ARG A 8 -0.82 0.53 -0.03
CA ARG A 8 0.36 1.09 -0.69
C ARG A 8 1.62 0.41 -0.18
N ALA A 9 2.52 0.07 -1.08
CA ALA A 9 3.88 -0.32 -0.74
C ALA A 9 4.79 0.91 -0.70
N CYS A 10 5.68 0.99 0.29
CA CYS A 10 6.68 2.05 0.43
C CYS A 10 8.03 1.45 0.81
N CYS A 11 9.12 2.08 0.39
CA CYS A 11 10.44 1.67 0.83
C CYS A 11 10.62 1.95 2.33
N SER A 12 11.26 1.05 3.06
CA SER A 12 11.60 1.24 4.48
C SER A 12 12.60 2.37 4.75
N THR A 13 13.29 2.86 3.73
CA THR A 13 14.39 3.81 3.88
C THR A 13 13.90 5.21 3.55
N ALA A 14 14.03 6.14 4.50
CA ALA A 14 13.64 7.55 4.33
C ALA A 14 14.41 8.29 3.22
N HIS A 15 15.57 7.78 2.82
CA HIS A 15 16.39 8.33 1.74
C HIS A 15 16.05 7.78 0.35
N CYS A 16 15.08 6.86 0.24
CA CYS A 16 14.65 6.28 -1.02
C CYS A 16 13.30 6.88 -1.44
N ASP A 17 13.29 7.68 -2.50
CA ASP A 17 12.07 8.32 -3.04
C ASP A 17 11.28 7.39 -3.98
N TYR A 18 11.25 6.10 -3.64
CA TYR A 18 10.55 5.12 -4.45
C TYR A 18 9.05 5.24 -4.22
N VAL A 19 8.35 5.86 -5.18
CA VAL A 19 6.90 5.98 -5.21
C VAL A 19 6.38 5.56 -6.59
N HIS A 20 5.94 4.31 -6.73
CA HIS A 20 5.32 3.84 -7.98
C HIS A 20 3.81 3.67 -7.81
N HIS A 21 3.03 4.30 -8.71
CA HIS A 21 1.57 4.27 -8.65
C HIS A 21 0.98 2.85 -8.85
N SER A 22 1.74 1.94 -9.46
CA SER A 22 1.36 0.52 -9.61
C SER A 22 1.34 -0.25 -8.30
N ASP A 23 2.00 0.27 -7.26
CA ASP A 23 2.13 -0.42 -5.97
C ASP A 23 0.93 -0.14 -5.05
N VAL A 24 -0.18 0.26 -5.66
CA VAL A 24 -1.45 0.56 -5.00
C VAL A 24 -2.45 -0.54 -5.36
N ILE A 25 -2.71 -1.41 -4.38
CA ILE A 25 -3.65 -2.53 -4.51
C ILE A 25 -5.01 -2.06 -4.03
N GLN A 26 -6.04 -2.13 -4.87
CA GLN A 26 -7.42 -1.80 -4.48
C GLN A 26 -8.02 -2.89 -3.61
N THR A 27 -8.73 -2.50 -2.56
CA THR A 27 -9.45 -3.42 -1.67
C THR A 27 -10.91 -3.03 -1.53
N ILE A 28 -11.73 -3.93 -1.01
CA ILE A 28 -13.19 -3.79 -0.96
C ILE A 28 -13.61 -2.82 0.15
N ASN A 29 -12.94 -2.90 1.30
CA ASN A 29 -13.24 -2.13 2.51
C ASN A 29 -11.98 -1.85 3.32
N HIS A 30 -12.13 -1.11 4.42
CA HIS A 30 -11.03 -0.80 5.34
C HIS A 30 -10.41 -2.07 5.96
N GLU A 31 -11.25 -3.00 6.44
CA GLU A 31 -10.79 -4.24 7.09
C GLU A 31 -9.90 -5.07 6.16
N SER A 32 -10.34 -5.26 4.92
CA SER A 32 -9.55 -5.97 3.90
C SER A 32 -8.24 -5.25 3.56
N SER A 33 -8.23 -3.90 3.50
CA SER A 33 -6.96 -3.17 3.33
C SER A 33 -5.99 -3.39 4.49
N PHE A 34 -6.51 -3.38 5.71
CA PHE A 34 -5.71 -3.54 6.91
C PHE A 34 -5.14 -4.96 7.01
N SER A 35 -6.00 -5.98 6.89
CA SER A 35 -5.59 -7.38 6.93
C SER A 35 -4.59 -7.72 5.81
N PHE A 36 -4.79 -7.17 4.61
CA PHE A 36 -3.88 -7.38 3.49
C PHE A 36 -2.51 -6.73 3.73
N ALA A 37 -2.48 -5.50 4.25
CA ALA A 37 -1.22 -4.84 4.59
C ALA A 37 -0.43 -5.61 5.67
N MET A 38 -1.11 -6.12 6.69
CA MET A 38 -0.50 -6.98 7.71
C MET A 38 0.09 -8.26 7.11
N MET A 39 -0.70 -8.99 6.33
CA MET A 39 -0.26 -10.23 5.67
C MET A 39 0.99 -10.00 4.81
N MET A 40 1.02 -8.91 4.04
CA MET A 40 2.18 -8.58 3.18
C MET A 40 3.43 -8.24 3.99
N ASN A 41 3.27 -7.54 5.12
CA ASN A 41 4.38 -7.26 6.03
C ASN A 41 4.91 -8.54 6.71
N GLU A 42 4.04 -9.47 7.08
CA GLU A 42 4.44 -10.78 7.62
C GLU A 42 5.22 -11.60 6.58
N TRP A 43 4.75 -11.64 5.33
CA TRP A 43 5.47 -12.31 4.23
C TRP A 43 6.86 -11.71 4.00
N ASN A 44 6.97 -10.38 4.07
CA ASN A 44 8.27 -9.73 3.92
C ASN A 44 9.21 -10.09 5.09
N THR A 45 8.68 -10.18 6.31
CA THR A 45 9.44 -10.62 7.50
C THR A 45 9.86 -12.09 7.40
N ALA A 46 9.02 -12.94 6.80
CA ALA A 46 9.30 -14.36 6.56
C ALA A 46 10.31 -14.62 5.42
N GLY A 47 10.88 -13.57 4.82
CA GLY A 47 11.92 -13.71 3.79
C GLY A 47 11.39 -13.92 2.37
N VAL A 48 10.06 -13.80 2.15
CA VAL A 48 9.46 -13.65 0.82
C VAL A 48 9.72 -12.21 0.37
N ARG A 49 10.97 -11.96 0.00
CA ARG A 49 11.59 -10.63 -0.12
C ARG A 49 10.94 -9.77 -1.21
N MET A 50 9.93 -8.98 -0.84
CA MET A 50 9.54 -7.79 -1.61
C MET A 50 10.53 -6.67 -1.28
N LYS A 51 11.59 -6.60 -2.09
CA LYS A 51 12.61 -5.56 -2.01
C LYS A 51 12.22 -4.38 -2.89
N CYS A 52 12.55 -3.18 -2.42
CA CYS A 52 12.46 -1.98 -3.23
C CYS A 52 13.32 -2.16 -4.48
N PRO A 53 12.76 -1.97 -5.69
CA PRO A 53 13.52 -2.16 -6.93
C PRO A 53 14.59 -1.06 -7.12
N GLN A 54 14.48 0.06 -6.42
CA GLN A 54 15.43 1.17 -6.52
C GLN A 54 16.67 0.99 -5.62
N CYS A 55 16.50 0.55 -4.36
CA CYS A 55 17.61 0.49 -3.40
C CYS A 55 17.82 -0.88 -2.74
N GLY A 56 16.99 -1.88 -3.08
CA GLY A 56 17.11 -3.26 -2.56
C GLY A 56 16.71 -3.45 -1.09
N GLN A 57 16.29 -2.38 -0.41
CA GLN A 57 15.84 -2.42 0.99
C GLN A 57 14.44 -3.05 1.11
N PRO A 58 14.05 -3.54 2.29
CA PRO A 58 12.72 -4.08 2.53
C PRO A 58 11.62 -3.04 2.24
N MET A 59 10.48 -3.49 1.71
CA MET A 59 9.28 -2.67 1.57
C MET A 59 8.33 -2.83 2.77
N PHE A 60 7.54 -1.81 3.05
CA PHE A 60 6.45 -1.85 4.01
C PHE A 60 5.12 -1.58 3.31
N PHE A 61 4.08 -2.27 3.77
CA PHE A 61 2.72 -2.15 3.25
C PHE A 61 1.83 -1.51 4.29
N TYR A 62 1.02 -0.54 3.89
CA TYR A 62 0.07 0.11 4.79
C TYR A 62 -1.25 0.41 4.07
N PRO A 63 -2.38 0.35 4.80
CA PRO A 63 -3.68 0.70 4.24
C PRO A 63 -3.75 2.21 4.02
N VAL A 64 -4.36 2.60 2.90
CA VAL A 64 -4.62 3.98 2.51
C VAL A 64 -6.09 4.07 2.11
N SER A 65 -6.82 5.00 2.73
CA SER A 65 -8.13 5.40 2.26
C SER A 65 -8.07 6.76 1.60
N TYR A 66 -8.76 6.91 0.46
CA TYR A 66 -9.02 8.22 -0.13
C TYR A 66 -10.39 8.68 0.34
N ILE A 67 -10.45 9.88 0.91
CA ILE A 67 -11.70 10.59 1.06
C ILE A 67 -12.04 11.09 -0.35
N ALA A 68 -13.06 10.50 -0.97
CA ALA A 68 -13.62 11.11 -2.18
C ALA A 68 -14.28 12.42 -1.76
N ASP A 69 -14.02 13.51 -2.48
CA ASP A 69 -14.75 14.76 -2.29
C ASP A 69 -16.26 14.46 -2.32
N PRO A 70 -17.06 15.07 -1.44
CA PRO A 70 -18.49 14.85 -1.42
C PRO A 70 -19.03 15.16 -2.82
N VAL A 71 -19.75 14.20 -3.40
CA VAL A 71 -20.45 14.41 -4.68
C VAL A 71 -21.43 15.55 -4.44
N THR A 72 -21.04 16.75 -4.85
CA THR A 72 -21.95 17.90 -4.89
C THR A 72 -22.90 17.60 -6.03
N PHE A 73 -24.10 17.13 -5.69
CA PHE A 73 -25.21 17.09 -6.62
C PHE A 73 -25.58 18.54 -6.91
N ALA A 74 -25.00 19.09 -7.97
CA ALA A 74 -25.42 20.35 -8.58
C ALA A 74 -26.62 20.11 -9.50
#